data_AF-Q6U8C3-F1
#
_entry.id   AF-Q6U8C3-F1
#
_cell.length_a   1.000
_cell.length_b   1.000
_cell.length_c   1.000
_cell.angle_alpha   90.00
_cell.angle_beta   90.00
_cell.angle_gamma   90.00
#
_symmetry.space_group_name_H-M   'P 1'
#
loop_
_entity.id
_entity.type
_entity.pdbx_description
1 polymer ?
#
loop_
_entity_poly.entity_id
_entity_poly.type
_entity_poly.pdbx_seq_one_letter_code
_entity_poly.pdbx_strand_id
1 'polypeptide(L)'
;LSRSKSALSSQAIVATSMSNLALKEYLKSQDLELKHCAIGDKFVSECMRLNKANFGGEQSGHIISTDYAKNTAMVWRALSKD
;
A
#
# COMPACT_ATOMS: atom_id res chain seq x y z
N LEU A 1 1.80 6.78 24.62
CA LEU A 1 1.98 7.28 23.24
C LEU A 1 0.79 6.82 22.40
N SER A 2 -0.26 7.63 22.32
CA SER A 2 -1.43 7.35 21.47
C SER A 2 -1.03 7.58 20.02
N ARG A 3 -0.89 6.51 19.23
CA ARG A 3 -0.83 6.65 17.77
C ARG A 3 -2.20 7.15 17.31
N SER A 4 -2.21 8.22 16.53
CA SER A 4 -3.42 8.71 15.86
C SER A 4 -4.05 7.56 15.05
N LYS A 5 -5.38 7.51 14.95
CA LYS A 5 -6.18 6.51 14.21
C LYS A 5 -5.88 6.43 12.69
N SER A 6 -4.80 7.03 12.23
CA SER A 6 -4.45 7.26 10.83
C SER A 6 -2.99 6.92 10.52
N ALA A 7 -2.26 6.30 11.45
CA ALA A 7 -0.83 6.00 11.30
C ALA A 7 -0.59 4.59 10.74
N LEU A 8 0.33 4.45 9.78
CA LEU A 8 0.71 3.16 9.18
C LEU A 8 1.20 2.16 10.24
N SER A 9 0.58 0.98 10.32
CA SER A 9 0.83 -0.06 11.34
C SER A 9 2.27 -0.57 11.33
N SER A 10 2.89 -0.55 10.15
CA SER A 10 4.30 -0.81 9.89
C SER A 10 4.85 0.21 8.89
N GLN A 11 6.15 0.17 8.64
CA GLN A 11 6.77 0.93 7.55
C GLN A 11 6.45 0.33 6.17
N ALA A 12 5.72 -0.79 6.09
CA ALA A 12 5.48 -1.48 4.84
C ALA A 12 4.18 -1.02 4.16
N ILE A 13 4.28 -0.74 2.86
CA ILE A 13 3.16 -0.53 1.93
C ILE A 13 3.16 -1.69 0.94
N VAL A 14 2.00 -2.32 0.72
CA VAL A 14 1.90 -3.46 -0.21
C VAL A 14 1.36 -3.02 -1.55
N ALA A 15 2.01 -3.45 -2.63
CA ALA A 15 1.50 -3.26 -3.98
C ALA A 15 1.72 -4.52 -4.82
N THR A 16 0.98 -4.69 -5.91
CA THR A 16 1.28 -5.76 -6.86
C THR A 16 2.59 -5.46 -7.60
N SER A 17 3.19 -6.48 -8.23
CA SER A 17 4.38 -6.33 -9.08
C SER A 17 4.22 -5.34 -10.24
N MET A 18 3.00 -4.86 -10.49
CA MET A 18 2.69 -3.86 -11.52
C MET A 18 3.00 -2.41 -11.09
N SER A 19 3.30 -2.15 -9.81
CA SER A 19 3.66 -0.80 -9.37
C SER A 19 4.99 -0.32 -9.96
N ASN A 20 5.14 0.98 -10.18
CA ASN A 20 6.31 1.57 -10.84
C ASN A 20 7.49 1.88 -9.88
N LEU A 21 8.66 2.18 -10.47
CA LEU A 21 9.87 2.53 -9.73
C LEU A 21 9.72 3.85 -8.97
N ALA A 22 9.03 4.84 -9.55
CA ALA A 22 8.80 6.14 -8.92
C ALA A 22 8.10 6.01 -7.56
N LEU A 23 7.11 5.13 -7.45
CA LEU A 23 6.46 4.82 -6.17
C LEU A 23 7.45 4.24 -5.15
N LYS A 24 8.32 3.32 -5.57
CA LYS A 24 9.33 2.71 -4.68
C LYS A 24 10.30 3.77 -4.15
N GLU A 25 10.78 4.65 -5.03
CA GLU A 25 11.71 5.72 -4.67
C GLU A 25 11.04 6.75 -3.75
N TYR A 26 9.80 7.14 -4.06
CA TYR A 26 9.02 8.03 -3.21
C TYR A 26 8.82 7.45 -1.82
N LEU A 27 8.38 6.20 -1.69
CA LEU A 27 8.18 5.56 -0.39
C LEU A 27 9.50 5.44 0.39
N LYS A 28 10.59 5.09 -0.29
CA LYS A 28 11.92 5.05 0.33
C LYS A 28 12.36 6.42 0.87
N SER A 29 12.02 7.52 0.19
CA SER A 29 12.29 8.88 0.67
C SER A 29 11.54 9.25 1.94
N GLN A 30 10.48 8.50 2.27
CA GLN A 30 9.63 8.68 3.46
C GLN A 30 9.90 7.61 4.54
N ASP A 31 11.04 6.89 4.46
CA ASP A 31 11.38 5.75 5.32
C ASP A 31 10.32 4.63 5.33
N LEU A 32 9.63 4.46 4.20
CA LEU A 32 8.65 3.39 3.95
C LEU A 32 9.21 2.35 2.98
N GLU A 33 8.85 1.09 3.22
CA GLU A 33 9.23 -0.04 2.39
C GLU A 33 8.07 -0.47 1.49
N LEU A 34 8.32 -0.55 0.18
CA LEU A 34 7.37 -1.13 -0.77
C LEU A 34 7.55 -2.64 -0.83
N LYS A 35 6.51 -3.39 -0.47
CA LYS A 35 6.44 -4.86 -0.59
C LYS A 35 5.62 -5.23 -1.81
N HIS A 36 6.25 -5.95 -2.75
CA HIS A 36 5.53 -6.47 -3.90
C HIS A 36 4.86 -7.82 -3.62
N CYS A 37 3.71 -8.05 -4.23
CA CYS A 37 3.05 -9.34 -4.31
C CYS A 37 2.57 -9.65 -5.73
N ALA A 38 2.11 -10.88 -5.97
CA ALA A 38 1.41 -11.23 -7.21
C ALA A 38 0.14 -10.37 -7.42
N ILE A 39 -0.34 -10.31 -8.66
CA ILE A 39 -1.54 -9.55 -9.04
C ILE A 39 -2.80 -10.21 -8.49
N GLY A 40 -3.71 -9.41 -7.91
CA GLY A 40 -4.98 -9.84 -7.35
C GLY A 40 -5.12 -9.59 -5.84
N ASP A 41 -6.29 -9.10 -5.43
CA ASP A 41 -6.67 -8.72 -4.05
C ASP A 41 -6.25 -9.75 -2.98
N LYS A 42 -6.39 -11.04 -3.27
CA LYS A 42 -6.00 -12.12 -2.35
C LYS A 42 -4.51 -12.05 -1.98
N PHE A 43 -3.64 -11.81 -2.96
CA PHE A 43 -2.21 -11.74 -2.75
C PHE A 43 -1.80 -10.45 -2.04
N VAL A 44 -2.48 -9.34 -2.33
CA VAL A 44 -2.32 -8.08 -1.61
C VAL A 44 -2.66 -8.28 -0.13
N SER A 45 -3.85 -8.82 0.17
CA SER A 45 -4.30 -9.06 1.54
C SER A 45 -3.37 -10.00 2.31
N GLU A 46 -2.88 -11.06 1.67
CA GLU A 46 -1.97 -12.01 2.31
C GLU A 46 -0.59 -11.38 2.57
N CYS A 47 -0.07 -10.62 1.61
CA CYS A 47 1.19 -9.89 1.78
C CYS A 47 1.09 -8.82 2.88
N MET A 48 -0.05 -8.13 2.98
CA MET A 48 -0.30 -7.17 4.07
C MET A 48 -0.27 -7.85 5.43
N ARG A 49 -0.91 -9.02 5.56
CA ARG A 49 -0.91 -9.82 6.80
C ARG A 49 0.50 -10.25 7.20
N LEU A 50 1.30 -10.76 6.25
CA LEU A 50 2.68 -11.19 6.49
C LEU A 50 3.59 -10.04 6.92
N ASN A 51 3.39 -8.84 6.36
CA ASN A 51 4.20 -7.66 6.64
C ASN A 51 3.61 -6.74 7.72
N LYS A 52 2.53 -7.17 8.40
CA LYS A 52 1.78 -6.39 9.40
C LYS A 52 1.44 -4.98 8.89
N ALA A 53 1.17 -4.86 7.59
CA ALA A 53 0.84 -3.61 6.92
C ALA A 53 -0.68 -3.37 6.96
N ASN A 54 -1.08 -2.13 7.20
CA ASN A 54 -2.48 -1.69 7.22
C ASN A 54 -2.86 -0.91 5.95
N PHE A 55 -1.96 -0.83 4.97
CA PHE A 55 -2.21 -0.18 3.69
C PHE A 55 -1.58 -0.94 2.53
N GLY A 56 -2.34 -1.14 1.46
CA GLY A 56 -1.85 -1.69 0.20
C GLY A 56 -2.89 -1.58 -0.93
N GLY A 57 -2.54 -2.00 -2.13
CA GLY A 57 -3.47 -1.92 -3.26
C GLY A 57 -2.92 -2.35 -4.61
N GLU A 58 -3.76 -2.19 -5.62
CA GLU A 58 -3.50 -2.50 -7.02
C GLU A 58 -3.56 -1.23 -7.88
N GLN A 59 -2.80 -1.22 -8.98
CA GLN A 59 -2.79 -0.10 -9.94
C GLN A 59 -4.15 0.16 -10.60
N SER A 60 -5.04 -0.83 -10.62
CA SER A 60 -6.43 -0.67 -11.04
C SER A 60 -7.20 0.37 -10.22
N GLY A 61 -6.70 0.73 -9.03
CA GLY A 61 -7.35 1.64 -8.09
C GLY A 61 -8.03 0.93 -6.91
N HIS A 62 -7.88 -0.40 -6.81
CA HIS A 62 -8.29 -1.14 -5.62
C HIS A 62 -7.31 -0.83 -4.47
N ILE A 63 -7.80 -0.28 -3.35
CA ILE A 63 -6.97 0.03 -2.19
C ILE A 63 -7.55 -0.69 -0.97
N ILE A 64 -6.69 -1.39 -0.24
CA ILE A 64 -6.99 -2.05 1.01
C ILE A 64 -6.36 -1.22 2.13
N SER A 65 -7.21 -0.66 3.01
CA SER A 65 -6.79 -0.18 4.32
C SER A 65 -7.49 -1.02 5.38
N THR A 66 -6.76 -1.50 6.38
CA THR A 66 -7.40 -2.25 7.49
C THR A 66 -8.01 -1.34 8.54
N ASP A 67 -7.67 -0.05 8.51
CA ASP A 67 -8.12 0.96 9.49
C ASP A 67 -9.33 1.77 8.98
N TYR A 68 -9.61 1.72 7.67
CA TYR A 68 -10.73 2.40 7.02
C TYR A 68 -11.53 1.43 6.14
N ALA A 69 -12.82 1.68 5.95
CA ALA A 69 -13.65 0.91 5.02
C ALA A 69 -13.05 0.93 3.59
N LYS A 70 -13.07 -0.23 2.93
CA LYS A 70 -12.32 -0.69 1.73
C LYS A 70 -12.19 0.19 0.46
N ASN A 71 -12.53 1.48 0.44
CA ASN A 71 -12.60 2.24 -0.82
C ASN A 71 -11.90 3.61 -0.70
N THR A 72 -10.69 3.77 -1.27
CA THR A 72 -10.04 5.09 -1.40
C THR A 72 -9.25 5.23 -2.71
N ALA A 73 -9.90 5.06 -3.86
CA ALA A 73 -9.26 5.03 -5.20
C ALA A 73 -8.50 6.31 -5.66
N MET A 74 -8.46 7.41 -4.89
CA MET A 74 -7.96 8.70 -5.38
C MET A 74 -6.44 8.92 -5.26
N VAL A 75 -5.78 8.42 -4.21
CA VAL A 75 -4.35 8.73 -3.98
C VAL A 75 -3.44 7.88 -4.89
N TRP A 76 -3.78 6.61 -5.11
CA TRP A 76 -2.92 5.69 -5.88
C TRP A 76 -2.83 6.04 -7.37
N ARG A 77 -3.93 6.49 -7.96
CA ARG A 77 -3.99 6.85 -9.39
C ARG A 77 -3.18 8.11 -9.70
N ALA A 78 -3.01 9.01 -8.72
CA ALA A 78 -2.16 10.19 -8.85
C ALA A 78 -0.67 9.84 -8.80
N LEU A 79 -0.29 8.78 -8.07
CA LEU A 79 1.11 8.36 -7.89
C LEU A 79 1.55 7.28 -8.90
N SER A 80 0.61 6.67 -9.62
CA SER A 80 0.88 5.60 -10.61
C SER A 80 0.84 6.08 -12.07
N LYS A 81 0.69 7.39 -12.29
CA LYS A 81 0.82 8.01 -13.61
C LYS A 81 2.15 8.76 -13.67
N ASP A 82 3.18 7.98 -13.97
CA ASP A 82 4.24 8.25 -14.94
C ASP A 82 4.68 6.88 -15.49
#